data_AF-A0A9P6SRJ5-F1
#
_entry.id   AF-A0A9P6SRJ5-F1
#
_cell.length_a   1.000
_cell.length_b   1.000
_cell.length_c   1.000
_cell.angle_alpha   90.00
_cell.angle_beta   90.00
_cell.angle_gamma   90.00
#
_symmetry.space_group_name_H-M   'P 1'
#
loop_
_entity.id
_entity.type
_entity.pdbx_description
1 polymer ?
#
loop_
_entity_poly.entity_id
_entity_poly.type
_entity_poly.pdbx_seq_one_letter_code
_entity_poly.pdbx_strand_id
1 'polypeptide(L)'
;MAAVIEKVFGAFANIRIHIDGLRCSEKVLAYAERDEKRLQASKRLDILLPRMIARSNEGKWSSRSLIKEIKSNLRQLFTFSKKEKDAFETALKSKFPNVCRCKTEADLCIGIECTANADCYVVSGDSDLLVYQNVEKVLRPIPKRHHEFALYEKDDILDALDLPSATHLLLYGIISDNDYSKNVRNLGLSRNADIVAGITEASVPNMLKEYIKNASSAANVNEAIESSRFDNSLNVFYDLQQTKAKQQIDNNDFLGYHKQMTDAMKTRSQLRNQNQSLRGQFYVPKRAKPNHYRPVFSCKEAMLPPKHYD
;
A
#
# COMPACT_ATOMS: atom_id res chain seq x y z
N MET A 1 10.37 1.48 -13.63
CA MET A 1 10.96 0.58 -12.61
C MET A 1 12.17 -0.13 -13.18
N ALA A 2 12.07 -0.88 -14.29
CA ALA A 2 13.23 -1.47 -14.99
C ALA A 2 14.39 -0.49 -15.21
N ALA A 3 14.14 0.67 -15.85
CA ALA A 3 15.17 1.70 -16.06
C ALA A 3 15.73 2.35 -14.78
N VAL A 4 15.01 2.25 -13.65
CA VAL A 4 15.49 2.76 -12.34
C VAL A 4 16.35 1.70 -11.67
N ILE A 5 15.94 0.44 -11.73
CA ILE A 5 16.70 -0.70 -11.21
C ILE A 5 18.02 -0.83 -11.98
N GLU A 6 18.00 -0.74 -13.30
CA GLU A 6 19.22 -0.75 -14.13
C GLU A 6 20.13 0.45 -13.84
N LYS A 7 19.56 1.63 -13.55
CA LYS A 7 20.33 2.82 -13.16
C LYS A 7 20.95 2.71 -11.76
N VAL A 8 20.26 2.05 -10.81
CA VAL A 8 20.69 1.94 -9.41
C VAL A 8 21.66 0.77 -9.21
N PHE A 9 21.42 -0.37 -9.87
CA PHE A 9 22.17 -1.61 -9.64
C PHE A 9 23.03 -2.03 -10.84
N GLY A 10 22.98 -1.27 -11.95
CA GLY A 10 23.72 -1.55 -13.17
C GLY A 10 23.08 -2.62 -14.06
N ALA A 11 23.64 -2.79 -15.26
CA ALA A 11 23.18 -3.76 -16.26
C ALA A 11 23.40 -5.23 -15.84
N PHE A 12 24.22 -5.48 -14.82
CA PHE A 12 24.57 -6.81 -14.32
C PHE A 12 23.78 -7.24 -13.06
N ALA A 13 22.83 -6.42 -12.61
CA ALA A 13 22.02 -6.74 -11.45
C ALA A 13 21.16 -8.00 -11.72
N ASN A 14 21.34 -9.04 -10.90
CA ASN A 14 20.48 -10.20 -10.94
C ASN A 14 19.16 -9.89 -10.21
N ILE A 15 18.18 -9.42 -10.97
CA ILE A 15 16.87 -9.03 -10.43
C ILE A 15 16.00 -10.27 -10.26
N ARG A 16 15.57 -10.54 -9.03
CA ARG A 16 14.50 -11.51 -8.73
C ARG A 16 13.24 -10.78 -8.27
N ILE A 17 12.09 -11.14 -8.85
CA ILE A 17 10.79 -10.55 -8.51
C ILE A 17 9.96 -11.60 -7.79
N HIS A 18 9.53 -11.28 -6.57
CA HIS A 18 8.65 -12.13 -5.77
C HIS A 18 7.20 -11.64 -5.87
N ILE A 19 6.28 -12.58 -6.08
CA ILE A 19 4.84 -12.29 -6.14
C ILE A 19 4.15 -13.12 -5.06
N ASP A 20 3.37 -12.45 -4.20
CA ASP A 20 2.58 -13.11 -3.15
C ASP A 20 1.70 -14.22 -3.72
N GLY A 21 1.80 -15.38 -3.08
CA GLY A 21 0.94 -16.53 -3.28
C GLY A 21 -0.40 -16.41 -2.59
N LEU A 22 -0.76 -17.49 -1.89
CA LEU A 22 -1.99 -17.60 -1.12
C LEU A 22 -1.83 -16.95 0.26
N ARG A 23 -2.94 -16.54 0.86
CA ARG A 23 -2.98 -16.10 2.26
C ARG A 23 -2.42 -17.17 3.21
N CYS A 24 -1.82 -16.77 4.32
CA CYS A 24 -1.33 -17.66 5.37
C CYS A 24 -2.22 -17.69 6.62
N SER A 25 -2.15 -18.74 7.44
CA SER A 25 -2.98 -18.85 8.66
C SER A 25 -2.49 -17.94 9.79
N GLU A 26 -1.21 -17.62 9.81
CA GLU A 26 -0.57 -16.82 10.84
C GLU A 26 -1.05 -15.35 10.81
N LYS A 27 -1.58 -14.91 9.66
CA LYS A 27 -2.01 -13.52 9.38
C LYS A 27 -3.53 -13.34 9.30
N VAL A 28 -4.30 -14.30 9.83
CA VAL A 28 -5.77 -14.32 9.74
C VAL A 28 -6.42 -13.06 10.30
N LEU A 29 -5.94 -12.55 11.44
CA LEU A 29 -6.47 -11.33 12.05
C LEU A 29 -6.25 -10.11 11.16
N ALA A 30 -5.03 -9.92 10.65
CA ALA A 30 -4.72 -8.82 9.75
C ALA A 30 -5.54 -8.90 8.44
N TYR A 31 -5.78 -10.11 7.92
CA TYR A 31 -6.67 -10.28 6.78
C TYR A 31 -8.12 -9.93 7.10
N ALA A 32 -8.64 -10.35 8.26
CA ALA A 32 -9.99 -10.01 8.68
C ALA A 32 -10.19 -8.49 8.82
N GLU A 33 -9.24 -7.79 9.46
CA GLU A 33 -9.26 -6.32 9.57
C GLU A 33 -9.26 -5.63 8.19
N ARG A 34 -8.44 -6.13 7.25
CA ARG A 34 -8.37 -5.60 5.88
C ARG A 34 -9.66 -5.86 5.10
N ASP A 35 -10.26 -7.04 5.27
CA ASP A 35 -11.51 -7.41 4.62
C ASP A 35 -12.68 -6.59 5.19
N GLU A 36 -12.71 -6.32 6.49
CA GLU A 36 -13.69 -5.42 7.09
C GLU A 36 -13.58 -4.00 6.54
N LYS A 37 -12.36 -3.45 6.45
CA LYS A 37 -12.12 -2.12 5.85
C LYS A 37 -12.61 -2.06 4.41
N ARG A 38 -12.44 -3.13 3.63
CA ARG A 38 -12.97 -3.24 2.26
C ARG A 38 -14.50 -3.26 2.27
N LEU A 39 -15.13 -4.06 3.12
CA LEU A 39 -16.58 -4.11 3.24
C LEU A 39 -17.18 -2.74 3.57
N GLN A 40 -16.56 -1.99 4.50
CA GLN A 40 -16.99 -0.63 4.83
C GLN A 40 -16.80 0.34 3.66
N ALA A 41 -15.70 0.22 2.93
CA ALA A 41 -15.46 1.03 1.72
C ALA A 41 -16.50 0.76 0.63
N SER A 42 -16.88 -0.51 0.44
CA SER A 42 -17.95 -0.92 -0.47
C SER A 42 -19.28 -0.26 -0.11
N LYS A 43 -19.72 -0.42 1.15
CA LYS A 43 -20.95 0.20 1.67
C LYS A 43 -20.94 1.73 1.50
N ARG A 44 -19.78 2.37 1.63
CA ARG A 44 -19.65 3.81 1.38
C ARG A 44 -19.79 4.16 -0.09
N LEU A 45 -19.22 3.37 -1.00
CA LEU A 45 -19.36 3.60 -2.44
C LEU A 45 -20.81 3.44 -2.91
N ASP A 46 -21.58 2.52 -2.33
CA ASP A 46 -23.01 2.36 -2.59
C ASP A 46 -23.82 3.63 -2.27
N ILE A 47 -23.34 4.47 -1.36
CA ILE A 47 -23.97 5.75 -1.01
C ILE A 47 -23.44 6.90 -1.88
N LEU A 48 -22.12 6.93 -2.11
CA LEU A 48 -21.45 8.06 -2.77
C LEU A 48 -21.65 8.08 -4.29
N LEU A 49 -21.65 6.90 -4.93
CA LEU A 49 -21.77 6.80 -6.39
C LEU A 49 -23.14 7.21 -6.91
N PRO A 50 -24.29 6.78 -6.33
CA PRO A 50 -25.59 7.25 -6.78
C PRO A 50 -25.72 8.78 -6.72
N ARG A 51 -25.17 9.42 -5.68
CA ARG A 51 -25.13 10.89 -5.57
C ARG A 51 -24.34 11.53 -6.70
N MET A 52 -23.19 10.94 -7.06
CA MET A 52 -22.39 11.41 -8.20
C MET A 52 -23.11 11.19 -9.53
N ILE A 53 -23.76 10.04 -9.72
CA ILE A 53 -24.51 9.68 -10.92
C ILE A 53 -25.68 10.67 -11.12
N ALA A 54 -26.49 10.91 -10.08
CA ALA A 54 -27.59 11.87 -10.13
C ALA A 54 -27.13 13.27 -10.57
N ARG A 55 -26.07 13.80 -9.94
CA ARG A 55 -25.49 15.09 -10.33
C ARG A 55 -24.99 15.08 -11.77
N SER A 56 -24.40 13.97 -12.21
CA SER A 56 -23.87 13.84 -13.57
C SER A 56 -24.98 13.82 -14.62
N ASN A 57 -26.11 13.16 -14.32
CA ASN A 57 -27.31 13.15 -15.16
C ASN A 57 -27.98 14.52 -15.24
N GLU A 58 -27.85 15.36 -14.21
CA GLU A 58 -28.25 16.77 -14.23
C GLU A 58 -27.22 17.68 -14.94
N GLY A 59 -26.12 17.12 -15.48
CA GLY A 59 -25.03 17.88 -16.07
C GLY A 59 -24.18 18.70 -15.07
N LYS A 60 -24.34 18.46 -13.76
CA LYS A 60 -23.67 19.19 -12.69
C LYS A 60 -22.34 18.55 -12.28
N TRP A 61 -21.43 19.37 -11.76
CA TRP A 61 -20.18 18.88 -11.18
C TRP A 61 -20.41 18.32 -9.77
N SER A 62 -19.84 17.15 -9.50
CA SER A 62 -19.61 16.66 -8.14
C SER A 62 -18.55 17.52 -7.44
N SER A 63 -18.70 17.70 -6.12
CA SER A 63 -17.71 18.45 -5.34
C SER A 63 -16.36 17.73 -5.33
N ARG A 64 -15.26 18.48 -5.20
CA ARG A 64 -13.91 17.89 -5.09
C ARG A 64 -13.80 16.93 -3.91
N SER A 65 -14.48 17.25 -2.80
CA SER A 65 -14.53 16.39 -1.61
C SER A 65 -15.15 15.03 -1.92
N LEU A 66 -16.31 15.01 -2.59
CA LEU A 66 -16.99 13.78 -2.98
C LEU A 66 -16.12 12.92 -3.89
N ILE A 67 -15.45 13.52 -4.87
CA ILE A 67 -14.54 12.80 -5.77
C ILE A 67 -13.33 12.23 -5.01
N LYS A 68 -12.75 13.01 -4.09
CA LYS A 68 -11.62 12.55 -3.26
C LYS A 68 -12.03 11.36 -2.39
N GLU A 69 -13.23 11.40 -1.81
CA GLU A 69 -13.78 10.34 -0.98
C GLU A 69 -14.05 9.06 -1.78
N ILE A 70 -14.68 9.17 -2.96
CA ILE A 70 -14.89 8.03 -3.88
C ILE A 70 -13.54 7.41 -4.26
N LYS A 71 -12.57 8.22 -4.69
CA LYS A 71 -11.22 7.73 -5.05
C LYS A 71 -10.52 7.05 -3.87
N SER A 72 -10.71 7.55 -2.66
CA SER A 72 -10.13 6.96 -1.45
C SER A 72 -10.71 5.57 -1.20
N ASN A 73 -12.04 5.43 -1.25
CA ASN A 73 -12.71 4.14 -1.04
C ASN A 73 -12.42 3.14 -2.18
N LEU A 74 -12.32 3.61 -3.43
CA LEU A 74 -11.89 2.76 -4.55
C LEU A 74 -10.48 2.20 -4.35
N ARG A 75 -9.54 3.02 -3.87
CA ARG A 75 -8.18 2.52 -3.54
C ARG A 75 -8.21 1.50 -2.41
N GLN A 76 -9.09 1.67 -1.42
CA GLN A 76 -9.25 0.73 -0.32
C GLN A 76 -9.80 -0.63 -0.78
N LEU A 77 -10.67 -0.64 -1.81
CA LEU A 77 -11.22 -1.86 -2.39
C LEU A 77 -10.25 -2.62 -3.30
N PHE A 78 -9.26 -1.93 -3.88
CA PHE A 78 -8.39 -2.54 -4.87
C PHE A 78 -7.62 -3.74 -4.29
N THR A 79 -7.77 -4.89 -4.95
CA THR A 79 -6.98 -6.10 -4.71
C THR A 79 -6.75 -6.82 -6.02
N PHE A 80 -5.58 -7.41 -6.20
CA PHE A 80 -5.35 -8.31 -7.33
C PHE A 80 -6.14 -9.61 -7.14
N SER A 81 -7.07 -9.87 -8.07
CA SER A 81 -7.68 -11.19 -8.21
C SER A 81 -6.64 -12.23 -8.61
N LYS A 82 -6.97 -13.52 -8.42
CA LYS A 82 -6.08 -14.62 -8.85
C LYS A 82 -5.71 -14.50 -10.33
N LYS A 83 -6.70 -14.25 -11.19
CA LYS A 83 -6.51 -14.11 -12.65
C LYS A 83 -5.59 -12.94 -13.00
N GLU A 84 -5.73 -11.80 -12.32
CA GLU A 84 -4.87 -10.65 -12.55
C GLU A 84 -3.43 -10.92 -12.08
N LYS A 85 -3.25 -11.61 -10.93
CA LYS A 85 -1.92 -12.04 -10.49
C LYS A 85 -1.25 -12.96 -11.51
N ASP A 86 -1.98 -13.94 -12.05
CA ASP A 86 -1.45 -14.90 -13.03
C ASP A 86 -1.09 -14.21 -14.37
N ALA A 87 -1.93 -13.27 -14.82
CA ALA A 87 -1.63 -12.45 -15.99
C ALA A 87 -0.42 -11.53 -15.77
N PHE A 88 -0.30 -10.95 -14.57
CA PHE A 88 0.83 -10.11 -14.19
C PHE A 88 2.14 -10.90 -14.11
N GLU A 89 2.12 -12.10 -13.51
CA GLU A 89 3.25 -13.02 -13.49
C GLU A 89 3.72 -13.37 -14.90
N THR A 90 2.80 -13.72 -15.79
CA THR A 90 3.10 -14.02 -17.20
C THR A 90 3.77 -12.82 -17.89
N ALA A 91 3.21 -11.62 -17.67
CA ALA A 91 3.78 -10.39 -18.23
C ALA A 91 5.18 -10.09 -17.67
N LEU A 92 5.45 -10.40 -16.41
CA LEU A 92 6.78 -10.22 -15.80
C LEU A 92 7.79 -11.24 -16.32
N LYS A 93 7.43 -12.52 -16.44
CA LYS A 93 8.30 -13.57 -16.98
C LYS A 93 8.74 -13.31 -18.41
N SER A 94 7.97 -12.55 -19.19
CA SER A 94 8.39 -12.13 -20.53
C SER A 94 9.51 -11.07 -20.54
N LYS A 95 9.78 -10.42 -19.39
CA LYS A 95 10.77 -9.32 -19.26
C LYS A 95 11.90 -9.64 -18.30
N PHE A 96 11.66 -10.48 -17.31
CA PHE A 96 12.60 -10.80 -16.25
C PHE A 96 12.80 -12.31 -16.19
N PRO A 97 14.06 -12.79 -16.15
CA PRO A 97 14.35 -14.22 -16.13
C PRO A 97 13.96 -14.86 -14.79
N ASN A 98 14.01 -14.12 -13.68
CA ASN A 98 13.85 -14.65 -12.32
C ASN A 98 12.58 -14.09 -11.66
N VAL A 99 11.43 -14.69 -11.97
CA VAL A 99 10.15 -14.36 -11.31
C VAL A 99 9.71 -15.55 -10.46
N CYS A 100 9.58 -15.33 -9.16
CA CYS A 100 9.19 -16.33 -8.16
C CYS A 100 7.74 -16.10 -7.70
N ARG A 101 6.89 -17.12 -7.88
CA ARG A 101 5.54 -17.16 -7.32
C ARG A 101 5.62 -17.82 -5.95
N CYS A 102 5.45 -17.03 -4.90
CA CYS A 102 5.61 -17.53 -3.53
C CYS A 102 4.51 -18.50 -3.12
N LYS A 103 4.84 -19.40 -2.18
CA LYS A 103 3.89 -20.35 -1.61
C LYS A 103 2.79 -19.61 -0.83
N THR A 104 3.22 -18.63 -0.04
CA THR A 104 2.41 -17.73 0.80
C THR A 104 2.84 -16.28 0.57
N GLU A 105 3.26 -15.53 1.59
CA GLU A 105 3.72 -14.13 1.44
C GLU A 105 5.09 -14.06 0.76
N ALA A 106 5.31 -13.02 -0.05
CA ALA A 106 6.60 -12.76 -0.67
C ALA A 106 7.69 -12.45 0.35
N ASP A 107 7.33 -11.80 1.47
CA ASP A 107 8.28 -11.41 2.51
C ASP A 107 9.02 -12.62 3.09
N LEU A 108 8.30 -13.72 3.32
CA LEU A 108 8.90 -14.96 3.81
C LEU A 108 9.87 -15.56 2.78
N CYS A 109 9.48 -15.60 1.49
CA CYS A 109 10.39 -16.07 0.44
C CYS A 109 11.67 -15.23 0.40
N ILE A 110 11.54 -13.91 0.51
CA ILE A 110 12.68 -12.99 0.51
C ILE A 110 13.56 -13.23 1.74
N GLY A 111 12.96 -13.40 2.93
CA GLY A 111 13.69 -13.72 4.15
C GLY A 111 14.46 -15.05 4.10
N ILE A 112 13.96 -16.04 3.36
CA ILE A 112 14.63 -17.32 3.12
C ILE A 112 15.73 -17.19 2.04
N GLU A 113 15.44 -16.47 0.95
CA GLU A 113 16.30 -16.46 -0.25
C GLU A 113 17.40 -15.41 -0.23
N CYS A 114 17.25 -14.27 0.48
CA CYS A 114 18.40 -13.41 0.72
C CYS A 114 19.42 -14.22 1.53
N THR A 115 20.68 -14.17 1.09
CA THR A 115 21.79 -14.80 1.78
C THR A 115 22.53 -13.70 2.54
N ALA A 116 22.76 -13.90 3.84
CA ALA A 116 23.33 -12.89 4.75
C ALA A 116 24.73 -12.37 4.34
N ASN A 117 25.38 -13.00 3.34
CA ASN A 117 26.72 -12.68 2.87
C ASN A 117 26.79 -12.22 1.40
N ALA A 118 25.65 -12.07 0.72
CA ALA A 118 25.61 -11.47 -0.62
C ALA A 118 25.17 -10.01 -0.52
N ASP A 119 25.61 -9.16 -1.46
CA ASP A 119 25.08 -7.81 -1.68
C ASP A 119 23.60 -7.87 -2.17
N CYS A 120 22.71 -8.39 -1.31
CA CYS A 120 21.27 -8.54 -1.51
C CYS A 120 20.59 -7.23 -1.11
N TYR A 121 19.98 -6.54 -2.06
CA TYR A 121 19.16 -5.36 -1.80
C TYR A 121 17.69 -5.71 -2.00
N VAL A 122 16.89 -5.60 -0.94
CA VAL A 122 15.45 -5.84 -1.02
C VAL A 122 14.75 -4.52 -1.32
N VAL A 123 13.96 -4.47 -2.39
CA VAL A 123 13.19 -3.26 -2.75
C VAL A 123 11.73 -3.48 -2.35
N SER A 124 11.30 -2.85 -1.24
CA SER A 124 9.94 -2.98 -0.73
C SER A 124 9.48 -1.74 0.03
N GLY A 125 8.17 -1.54 0.10
CA GLY A 125 7.57 -0.56 1.02
C GLY A 125 7.49 -1.06 2.46
N ASP A 126 7.54 -2.38 2.65
CA ASP A 126 7.39 -3.05 3.93
C ASP A 126 8.70 -3.00 4.73
N SER A 127 8.61 -2.52 5.97
CA SER A 127 9.75 -2.44 6.89
C SER A 127 9.99 -3.74 7.64
N ASP A 128 8.99 -4.63 7.72
CA ASP A 128 9.09 -5.89 8.46
C ASP A 128 10.14 -6.83 7.84
N LEU A 129 10.53 -6.57 6.60
CA LEU A 129 11.61 -7.26 5.91
C LEU A 129 12.96 -7.17 6.64
N LEU A 130 13.23 -6.08 7.36
CA LEU A 130 14.48 -5.89 8.13
C LEU A 130 14.54 -6.77 9.39
N VAL A 131 13.41 -7.33 9.81
CA VAL A 131 13.34 -8.27 10.95
C VAL A 131 13.93 -9.62 10.58
N TYR A 132 13.84 -10.04 9.31
CA TYR A 132 14.39 -11.32 8.88
C TYR A 132 15.91 -11.33 9.01
N GLN A 133 16.41 -12.41 9.62
CA GLN A 133 17.83 -12.54 9.94
C GLN A 133 18.74 -12.37 8.72
N ASN A 134 18.32 -12.81 7.53
CA ASN A 134 19.17 -12.77 6.33
C ASN A 134 19.03 -11.50 5.49
N VAL A 135 18.14 -10.57 5.84
CA VAL A 135 17.90 -9.34 5.07
C VAL A 135 18.68 -8.19 5.69
N GLU A 136 19.80 -7.79 5.07
CA GLU A 136 20.67 -6.73 5.61
C GLU A 136 20.32 -5.32 5.11
N LYS A 137 19.81 -5.22 3.87
CA LYS A 137 19.61 -3.94 3.20
C LYS A 137 18.23 -3.87 2.55
N VAL A 138 17.44 -2.86 2.93
CA VAL A 138 16.12 -2.59 2.34
C VAL A 138 16.08 -1.19 1.72
N LEU A 139 15.71 -1.12 0.45
CA LEU A 139 15.45 0.11 -0.27
C LEU A 139 13.95 0.39 -0.30
N ARG A 140 13.54 1.45 0.42
CA ARG A 140 12.14 1.84 0.54
C ARG A 140 11.82 3.04 -0.36
N PRO A 141 10.73 2.99 -1.15
CA PRO A 141 10.34 4.12 -1.98
C PRO A 141 9.91 5.31 -1.11
N ILE A 142 10.43 6.50 -1.41
CA ILE A 142 10.08 7.72 -0.66
C ILE A 142 8.69 8.22 -1.12
N PRO A 143 7.70 8.34 -0.21
CA PRO A 143 6.37 8.80 -0.57
C PRO A 143 6.40 10.15 -1.28
N LYS A 144 5.67 10.27 -2.40
CA LYS A 144 5.55 11.48 -3.24
C LYS A 144 6.82 11.92 -3.98
N ARG A 145 7.93 11.18 -3.85
CA ARG A 145 9.15 11.41 -4.64
C ARG A 145 9.34 10.27 -5.61
N HIS A 146 8.93 10.50 -6.85
CA HIS A 146 9.01 9.48 -7.88
C HIS A 146 10.47 9.10 -8.14
N HIS A 147 10.76 7.80 -8.08
CA HIS A 147 12.09 7.22 -8.38
C HIS A 147 13.17 7.48 -7.34
N GLU A 148 12.83 7.98 -6.15
CA GLU A 148 13.75 8.07 -5.02
C GLU A 148 13.51 6.93 -4.03
N PHE A 149 14.61 6.37 -3.53
CA PHE A 149 14.62 5.31 -2.51
C PHE A 149 15.49 5.77 -1.34
N ALA A 150 15.06 5.43 -0.13
CA ALA A 150 15.89 5.49 1.06
C ALA A 150 16.45 4.10 1.33
N LEU A 151 17.77 4.02 1.52
CA LEU A 151 18.45 2.80 1.95
C LEU A 151 18.37 2.71 3.47
N TYR A 152 17.98 1.55 3.96
CA TYR A 152 18.01 1.17 5.36
C TYR A 152 18.93 -0.04 5.48
N GLU A 153 20.02 0.11 6.21
CA GLU A 153 20.93 -0.98 6.55
C GLU A 153 20.61 -1.47 7.97
N LYS A 154 20.72 -2.78 8.21
CA LYS A 154 20.35 -3.37 9.49
C LYS A 154 21.19 -2.83 10.64
N ASP A 155 22.49 -2.64 10.42
CA ASP A 155 23.41 -2.08 11.43
C ASP A 155 22.98 -0.67 11.87
N ASP A 156 22.58 0.20 10.94
CA ASP A 156 22.06 1.53 11.27
C ASP A 156 20.80 1.46 12.16
N ILE A 157 19.98 0.42 11.99
CA ILE A 157 18.77 0.21 12.80
C ILE A 157 19.12 -0.29 14.19
N LEU A 158 20.08 -1.22 14.29
CA LEU A 158 20.59 -1.69 15.57
C LEU A 158 21.14 -0.52 16.38
N ASP A 159 21.97 0.32 15.77
CA ASP A 159 22.52 1.52 16.39
C ASP A 159 21.43 2.52 16.80
N ALA A 160 20.45 2.77 15.93
CA ALA A 160 19.37 3.71 16.21
C ALA A 160 18.41 3.24 17.31
N LEU A 161 18.28 1.92 17.52
CA LEU A 161 17.43 1.32 18.55
C LEU A 161 18.20 0.89 19.80
N ASP A 162 19.52 1.09 19.83
CA ASP A 162 20.42 0.61 20.91
C ASP A 162 20.26 -0.90 21.18
N LEU A 163 20.13 -1.69 20.10
CA LEU A 163 19.94 -3.14 20.18
C LEU A 163 21.28 -3.88 20.03
N PRO A 164 21.62 -4.82 20.92
CA PRO A 164 22.96 -5.43 20.92
C PRO A 164 23.29 -6.30 19.70
N SER A 165 22.29 -6.85 19.00
CA SER A 165 22.53 -7.71 17.84
C SER A 165 21.31 -7.89 16.96
N ALA A 166 21.51 -8.43 15.75
CA ALA A 166 20.43 -8.83 14.86
C ALA A 166 19.41 -9.80 15.51
N THR A 167 19.84 -10.64 16.45
CA THR A 167 18.95 -11.51 17.24
C THR A 167 18.00 -10.70 18.14
N HIS A 168 18.49 -9.60 18.71
CA HIS A 168 17.66 -8.67 19.49
C HIS A 168 16.67 -7.93 18.58
N LEU A 169 17.09 -7.52 17.39
CA LEU A 169 16.18 -6.94 16.40
C LEU A 169 15.10 -7.92 15.95
N LEU A 170 15.46 -9.19 15.73
CA LEU A 170 14.51 -10.24 15.41
C LEU A 170 13.46 -10.41 16.53
N LEU A 171 13.91 -10.51 17.79
CA LEU A 171 13.00 -10.54 18.92
C LEU A 171 12.12 -9.29 18.97
N TYR A 172 12.71 -8.11 18.79
CA TYR A 172 12.00 -6.83 18.79
C TYR A 172 10.91 -6.78 17.72
N GLY A 173 11.18 -7.29 16.51
CA GLY A 173 10.17 -7.40 15.45
C GLY A 173 9.06 -8.41 15.75
N ILE A 174 9.40 -9.54 16.39
CA ILE A 174 8.42 -10.55 16.83
C ILE A 174 7.41 -9.95 17.84
N ILE A 175 7.90 -9.13 18.78
CA ILE A 175 7.09 -8.59 19.89
C ILE A 175 6.47 -7.23 19.62
N SER A 176 6.97 -6.50 18.62
CA SER A 176 6.38 -5.24 18.15
C SER A 176 5.11 -5.53 17.34
N ASP A 177 4.05 -4.75 17.57
CA ASP A 177 2.73 -4.92 16.93
C ASP A 177 2.87 -5.12 15.41
N ASN A 178 2.71 -6.36 14.96
CA ASN A 178 2.94 -6.77 13.57
C ASN A 178 1.71 -7.52 13.02
N ASP A 179 1.80 -7.92 11.76
CA ASP A 179 0.69 -8.56 11.06
C ASP A 179 0.33 -9.97 11.60
N TYR A 180 1.20 -10.61 12.37
CA TYR A 180 1.05 -11.97 12.90
C TYR A 180 0.71 -12.02 14.38
N SER A 181 1.19 -11.06 15.17
CA SER A 181 0.89 -10.93 16.60
C SER A 181 0.75 -9.47 17.03
N LYS A 182 -0.23 -9.22 17.90
CA LYS A 182 -0.38 -7.92 18.57
C LYS A 182 0.64 -7.79 19.70
N ASN A 183 1.08 -6.57 19.96
CA ASN A 183 1.94 -6.25 21.11
C ASN A 183 1.25 -6.57 22.46
N VAL A 184 2.06 -6.72 23.51
CA VAL A 184 1.59 -6.75 24.91
C VAL A 184 0.85 -5.44 25.21
N ARG A 185 -0.30 -5.54 25.87
CA ARG A 185 -1.12 -4.38 26.21
C ARG A 185 -0.33 -3.41 27.10
N ASN A 186 -0.52 -2.11 26.88
CA ASN A 186 0.12 -1.02 27.63
C ASN A 186 1.64 -0.91 27.47
N LEU A 187 2.25 -1.70 26.59
CA LEU A 187 3.63 -1.49 26.17
C LEU A 187 3.67 -0.81 24.81
N GLY A 188 4.62 0.11 24.66
CA GLY A 188 4.90 0.80 23.40
C GLY A 188 6.25 0.38 22.85
N LEU A 189 6.54 0.77 21.61
CA LEU A 189 7.75 0.40 20.88
C LEU A 189 9.05 0.74 21.62
N SER A 190 9.14 1.92 22.26
CA SER A 190 10.35 2.31 23.01
C SER A 190 10.58 1.40 24.22
N ARG A 191 9.53 1.15 25.02
CA ARG A 191 9.66 0.32 26.21
C ARG A 191 9.96 -1.14 25.87
N ASN A 192 9.45 -1.61 24.74
CA ASN A 192 9.81 -2.91 24.19
C ASN A 192 11.30 -2.98 23.85
N ALA A 193 11.86 -1.94 23.22
CA ALA A 193 13.29 -1.89 22.90
C ALA A 193 14.14 -1.92 24.18
N ASP A 194 13.77 -1.12 25.19
CA ASP A 194 14.47 -1.08 26.49
C ASP A 194 14.50 -2.45 27.16
N ILE A 195 13.36 -3.17 27.18
CA ILE A 195 13.29 -4.52 27.77
C ILE A 195 14.15 -5.49 26.97
N VAL A 196 14.06 -5.45 25.64
CA VAL A 196 14.81 -6.36 24.75
C VAL A 196 16.31 -6.13 24.87
N ALA A 197 16.78 -4.89 24.91
CA ALA A 197 18.19 -4.55 25.04
C ALA A 197 18.83 -5.09 26.35
N GLY A 198 18.02 -5.27 27.41
CA GLY A 198 18.47 -5.82 28.69
C GLY A 198 18.53 -7.35 28.77
N ILE A 199 18.06 -8.07 27.74
CA ILE A 199 18.03 -9.54 27.73
C ILE A 199 19.39 -10.09 27.33
N THR A 200 19.86 -11.12 28.05
CA THR A 200 21.20 -11.70 27.82
C THR A 200 21.17 -13.12 27.26
N GLU A 201 19.99 -13.71 27.15
CA GLU A 201 19.80 -15.05 26.58
C GLU A 201 20.27 -15.11 25.12
N ALA A 202 20.85 -16.25 24.73
CA ALA A 202 21.47 -16.41 23.42
C ALA A 202 20.50 -16.80 22.30
N SER A 203 19.36 -17.43 22.63
CA SER A 203 18.41 -17.95 21.66
C SER A 203 17.09 -17.18 21.70
N VAL A 204 16.53 -16.88 20.53
CA VAL A 204 15.26 -16.13 20.41
C VAL A 204 14.13 -16.73 21.26
N PRO A 205 13.92 -18.07 21.30
CA PRO A 205 12.87 -18.64 22.16
C PRO A 205 13.09 -18.41 23.65
N ASN A 206 14.34 -18.41 24.13
CA ASN A 206 14.63 -18.11 25.53
C ASN A 206 14.52 -16.62 25.81
N MET A 207 15.02 -15.78 24.90
CA MET A 207 14.87 -14.33 25.01
C MET A 207 13.40 -13.94 25.03
N LEU A 208 12.54 -14.59 24.24
CA LEU A 208 11.10 -14.35 24.24
C LEU A 208 10.46 -14.71 25.58
N LYS A 209 10.86 -15.83 26.21
CA LYS A 209 10.37 -16.19 27.56
C LYS A 209 10.77 -15.15 28.59
N GLU A 210 12.01 -14.68 28.56
CA GLU A 210 12.50 -13.64 29.46
C GLU A 210 11.78 -12.30 29.20
N TYR A 211 11.60 -11.92 27.93
CA TYR A 211 10.81 -10.77 27.54
C TYR A 211 9.39 -10.85 28.11
N ILE A 212 8.68 -11.97 27.94
CA ILE A 212 7.30 -12.12 28.42
C ILE A 212 7.24 -11.93 29.94
N LYS A 213 8.15 -12.54 30.71
CA LYS A 213 8.23 -12.35 32.16
C LYS A 213 8.43 -10.88 32.56
N ASN A 214 9.36 -10.20 31.89
CA ASN A 214 9.68 -8.79 32.16
C ASN A 214 8.53 -7.86 31.72
N ALA A 215 7.96 -8.11 30.55
CA ALA A 215 6.83 -7.38 29.98
C ALA A 215 5.56 -7.55 30.81
N SER A 216 5.25 -8.77 31.27
CA SER A 216 4.10 -9.04 32.13
C SER A 216 4.18 -8.30 33.46
N SER A 217 5.38 -8.27 34.06
CA SER A 217 5.64 -7.49 35.27
C SER A 217 5.50 -5.99 35.00
N ALA A 218 6.07 -5.49 33.90
CA ALA A 218 6.05 -4.08 33.52
C ALA A 218 4.65 -3.55 33.15
N ALA A 219 3.82 -4.39 32.52
CA ALA A 219 2.48 -4.06 32.04
C ALA A 219 1.37 -4.45 33.01
N ASN A 220 1.71 -5.13 34.11
CA ASN A 220 0.77 -5.70 35.07
C ASN A 220 -0.28 -6.62 34.40
N VAL A 221 0.19 -7.59 33.61
CA VAL A 221 -0.63 -8.59 32.92
C VAL A 221 -0.19 -10.00 33.30
N ASN A 222 -1.09 -10.99 33.11
CA ASN A 222 -0.81 -12.38 33.45
C ASN A 222 0.13 -13.01 32.40
N GLU A 223 1.29 -13.48 32.84
CA GLU A 223 2.31 -14.15 32.01
C GLU A 223 1.76 -15.32 31.19
N ALA A 224 0.91 -16.17 31.80
CA ALA A 224 0.38 -17.35 31.15
C ALA A 224 -0.55 -17.02 29.95
N ILE A 225 -1.15 -15.82 29.93
CA ILE A 225 -1.96 -15.35 28.80
C ILE A 225 -1.06 -14.91 27.64
N GLU A 226 0.14 -14.43 27.95
CA GLU A 226 1.06 -13.85 26.97
C GLU A 226 1.99 -14.91 26.34
N SER A 227 2.18 -16.06 26.99
CA SER A 227 3.11 -17.12 26.56
C SER A 227 2.95 -17.59 25.11
N SER A 228 1.72 -17.66 24.58
CA SER A 228 1.45 -18.09 23.19
C SER A 228 1.13 -16.96 22.22
N ARG A 229 1.15 -15.71 22.70
CA ARG A 229 0.77 -14.53 21.90
C ARG A 229 1.62 -14.37 20.65
N PHE A 230 2.89 -14.73 20.75
CA PHE A 230 3.89 -14.48 19.73
C PHE A 230 4.22 -15.71 18.87
N ASP A 231 3.52 -16.85 19.08
CA ASP A 231 3.80 -18.11 18.37
C ASP A 231 3.76 -17.93 16.84
N ASN A 232 2.76 -17.20 16.33
CA ASN A 232 2.66 -16.93 14.89
C ASN A 232 3.86 -16.11 14.38
N SER A 233 4.26 -15.06 15.09
CA SER A 233 5.40 -14.23 14.69
C SER A 233 6.71 -15.00 14.78
N LEU A 234 6.88 -15.82 15.82
CA LEU A 234 8.04 -16.69 15.99
C LEU A 234 8.13 -17.68 14.82
N ASN A 235 7.04 -18.37 14.50
CA ASN A 235 6.99 -19.30 13.37
C ASN A 235 7.39 -18.63 12.05
N VAL A 236 6.95 -17.38 11.81
CA VAL A 236 7.21 -16.69 10.54
C VAL A 236 8.62 -16.11 10.48
N PHE A 237 9.04 -15.33 11.47
CA PHE A 237 10.29 -14.59 11.39
C PHE A 237 11.51 -15.42 11.82
N TYR A 238 11.34 -16.30 12.80
CA TYR A 238 12.43 -17.13 13.33
C TYR A 238 12.49 -18.50 12.67
N ASP A 239 11.38 -19.25 12.63
CA ASP A 239 11.38 -20.59 12.03
C ASP A 239 11.28 -20.57 10.50
N LEU A 240 10.99 -19.39 9.91
CA LEU A 240 10.80 -19.19 8.47
C LEU A 240 9.70 -20.09 7.89
N GLN A 241 8.59 -20.22 8.62
CA GLN A 241 7.47 -21.07 8.27
C GLN A 241 6.15 -20.30 8.19
N GLN A 242 5.37 -20.63 7.16
CA GLN A 242 3.99 -20.21 7.01
C GLN A 242 3.14 -21.35 6.50
N THR A 243 1.93 -21.43 7.03
CA THR A 243 0.94 -22.42 6.61
C THR A 243 -0.08 -21.76 5.69
N LYS A 244 -0.44 -22.43 4.59
CA LYS A 244 -1.43 -21.93 3.64
C LYS A 244 -2.81 -21.85 4.31
N ALA A 245 -3.48 -20.71 4.19
CA ALA A 245 -4.86 -20.56 4.62
C ALA A 245 -5.83 -21.30 3.67
N LYS A 246 -6.94 -21.78 4.23
CA LYS A 246 -7.95 -22.56 3.49
C LYS A 246 -8.83 -21.71 2.56
N GLN A 247 -8.96 -20.41 2.81
CA GLN A 247 -9.92 -19.58 2.08
C GLN A 247 -9.38 -18.17 1.81
N GLN A 248 -9.56 -17.71 0.58
CA GLN A 248 -9.35 -16.33 0.18
C GLN A 248 -10.68 -15.81 -0.35
N ILE A 249 -11.22 -14.76 0.29
CA ILE A 249 -12.40 -14.08 -0.21
C ILE A 249 -11.97 -13.31 -1.46
N ASP A 250 -12.64 -13.56 -2.58
CA ASP A 250 -12.45 -12.82 -3.83
C ASP A 250 -13.42 -11.64 -3.83
N ASN A 251 -12.91 -10.42 -3.67
CA ASN A 251 -13.72 -9.20 -3.63
C ASN A 251 -13.50 -8.42 -4.94
N ASN A 252 -14.23 -8.80 -6.00
CA ASN A 252 -14.08 -8.23 -7.35
C ASN A 252 -14.95 -6.98 -7.62
N ASP A 253 -15.50 -6.33 -6.60
CA ASP A 253 -16.43 -5.20 -6.78
C ASP A 253 -15.75 -3.92 -7.26
N PHE A 254 -14.41 -3.83 -7.16
CA PHE A 254 -13.64 -2.65 -7.59
C PHE A 254 -13.94 -2.22 -9.03
N LEU A 255 -13.92 -3.16 -9.98
CA LEU A 255 -14.11 -2.85 -11.40
C LEU A 255 -15.50 -2.30 -11.68
N GLY A 256 -16.52 -2.83 -10.99
CA GLY A 256 -17.89 -2.35 -11.08
C GLY A 256 -18.02 -0.89 -10.65
N TYR A 257 -17.53 -0.57 -9.44
CA TYR A 257 -17.57 0.80 -8.93
C TYR A 257 -16.70 1.76 -9.74
N HIS A 258 -15.53 1.32 -10.19
CA HIS A 258 -14.65 2.13 -11.03
C HIS A 258 -15.30 2.48 -12.38
N LYS A 259 -16.00 1.51 -12.99
CA LYS A 259 -16.77 1.72 -14.21
C LYS A 259 -17.90 2.74 -14.00
N GLN A 260 -18.71 2.58 -12.94
CA GLN A 260 -19.77 3.53 -12.61
C GLN A 260 -19.25 4.97 -12.45
N MET A 261 -18.12 5.14 -11.74
CA MET A 261 -17.48 6.44 -11.59
C MET A 261 -17.07 7.04 -12.94
N THR A 262 -16.45 6.23 -13.80
CA THR A 262 -15.96 6.64 -15.11
C THR A 262 -17.12 7.00 -16.05
N ASP A 263 -18.18 6.20 -16.08
CA ASP A 263 -19.35 6.42 -16.91
C ASP A 263 -20.10 7.69 -16.47
N ALA A 264 -20.27 7.94 -15.18
CA ALA A 264 -20.83 9.19 -14.68
C ALA A 264 -20.02 10.42 -15.12
N MET A 265 -18.68 10.34 -15.12
CA MET A 265 -17.84 11.43 -15.64
C MET A 265 -18.05 11.66 -17.14
N LYS A 266 -18.21 10.59 -17.94
CA LYS A 266 -18.49 10.67 -19.38
C LYS A 266 -19.87 11.27 -19.65
N THR A 267 -20.92 10.79 -18.99
CA THR A 267 -22.31 11.29 -19.14
C THR A 267 -22.37 12.80 -18.90
N ARG A 268 -21.77 13.28 -17.81
CA ARG A 268 -21.70 14.72 -17.54
C ARG A 268 -21.00 15.48 -18.67
N SER A 269 -19.89 14.95 -19.18
CA SER A 269 -19.14 15.58 -20.27
C SER A 269 -19.98 15.70 -21.53
N GLN A 270 -20.75 14.67 -21.87
CA GLN A 270 -21.63 14.66 -23.04
C GLN A 270 -22.78 15.65 -22.91
N LEU A 271 -23.49 15.66 -21.77
CA LEU A 271 -24.59 16.61 -21.50
C LEU A 271 -24.12 18.06 -21.52
N ARG A 272 -22.91 18.33 -21.01
CA ARG A 272 -22.32 19.67 -21.09
C ARG A 272 -22.08 20.08 -22.53
N ASN A 273 -21.51 19.19 -23.35
CA ASN A 273 -21.22 19.48 -24.75
C ASN A 273 -22.52 19.74 -25.54
N GLN A 274 -23.58 18.96 -25.28
CA GLN A 274 -24.91 19.18 -25.87
C GLN A 274 -25.54 20.51 -25.42
N ASN A 275 -25.44 20.84 -24.13
CA ASN A 275 -25.94 22.12 -23.62
C ASN A 275 -25.12 23.33 -24.11
N GLN A 276 -23.83 23.13 -24.42
CA GLN A 276 -22.98 24.14 -25.05
C GLN A 276 -23.21 24.28 -26.56
N SER A 277 -23.67 23.23 -27.26
CA SER A 277 -24.07 23.37 -28.66
C SER A 277 -25.44 24.04 -28.81
N LEU A 278 -26.33 23.88 -27.82
CA LEU A 278 -27.65 24.54 -27.79
C LEU A 278 -27.58 26.00 -27.31
N ARG A 279 -26.67 26.32 -26.40
CA ARG A 279 -26.37 27.71 -26.02
C ARG A 279 -25.27 28.21 -26.95
N GLY A 280 -25.64 28.85 -28.05
CA GLY A 280 -24.71 29.39 -29.06
C GLY A 280 -23.38 29.87 -28.46
N GLN A 281 -22.27 29.51 -29.10
CA GLN A 281 -20.93 29.76 -28.58
C GLN A 281 -20.67 31.25 -28.39
N PHE A 282 -20.80 31.75 -27.16
CA PHE A 282 -20.25 33.04 -26.80
C PHE A 282 -18.76 32.86 -26.50
N TYR A 283 -17.92 33.45 -27.35
CA TYR A 283 -16.49 33.57 -27.09
C TYR A 283 -16.29 34.48 -25.87
N VAL A 284 -15.85 33.90 -24.75
CA VAL A 284 -15.36 34.66 -23.59
C VAL A 284 -13.83 34.48 -23.54
N PRO A 285 -13.04 35.54 -23.81
CA PRO A 285 -11.59 35.46 -23.80
C PRO A 285 -11.07 35.00 -22.42
N LYS A 286 -10.06 34.13 -22.40
CA LYS A 286 -9.48 33.45 -21.22
C LYS A 286 -8.93 34.36 -20.09
N ARG A 287 -9.03 35.70 -20.21
CA ARG A 287 -8.57 36.69 -19.22
C ARG A 287 -9.63 37.69 -18.76
N ALA A 288 -10.90 37.51 -19.12
CA ALA A 288 -11.95 38.44 -18.71
C ALA A 288 -12.27 38.28 -17.20
N LYS A 289 -12.07 39.36 -16.42
CA LYS A 289 -12.55 39.44 -15.03
C LYS A 289 -14.09 39.53 -15.00
N PRO A 290 -14.78 38.97 -13.99
CA PRO A 290 -16.24 38.76 -14.01
C PRO A 290 -17.14 40.01 -14.14
N ASN A 291 -16.61 41.22 -13.97
CA ASN A 291 -17.44 42.42 -13.74
C ASN A 291 -17.45 43.46 -14.87
N HIS A 292 -16.96 43.18 -16.08
CA HIS A 292 -16.76 44.24 -17.09
C HIS A 292 -17.50 44.07 -18.44
N TYR A 293 -18.51 43.21 -18.54
CA TYR A 293 -19.36 43.22 -19.74
C TYR A 293 -20.84 43.26 -19.37
N ARG A 294 -21.52 44.33 -19.82
CA ARG A 294 -22.94 44.25 -20.19
C ARG A 294 -22.99 43.67 -21.61
N PRO A 295 -23.89 42.71 -21.90
CA PRO A 295 -24.02 42.19 -23.25
C PRO A 295 -24.43 43.32 -24.20
N VAL A 296 -23.64 43.56 -25.24
CA VAL A 296 -24.06 44.37 -26.38
C VAL A 296 -24.87 43.46 -27.30
N PHE A 297 -26.17 43.68 -27.38
CA PHE A 297 -27.01 43.04 -28.38
C PHE A 297 -26.81 43.78 -29.70
N SER A 298 -26.13 43.16 -30.66
CA SER A 298 -26.15 43.64 -32.05
C SER A 298 -27.43 43.14 -32.71
N CYS A 299 -28.51 43.91 -32.61
CA CYS A 299 -29.64 43.77 -33.51
C CYS A 299 -29.28 44.44 -34.85
N LYS A 300 -28.38 43.82 -35.63
CA LYS A 300 -28.21 43.97 -37.08
C LYS A 300 -27.02 43.13 -37.55
N GLU A 301 -27.22 42.41 -38.65
CA GLU A 301 -26.17 41.78 -39.43
C GLU A 301 -25.18 42.85 -39.89
N ALA A 302 -23.96 42.81 -39.37
CA ALA A 302 -22.84 43.54 -39.93
C ALA A 302 -21.68 42.56 -40.11
N MET A 303 -21.39 42.27 -41.38
CA MET A 303 -20.22 41.52 -41.82
C MET A 303 -18.96 42.15 -41.21
N LEU A 304 -18.19 41.37 -40.46
CA LEU A 304 -16.84 41.75 -40.07
C LEU A 304 -15.91 41.52 -41.27
N PRO A 305 -15.17 42.54 -41.76
CA PRO A 305 -14.23 42.35 -42.85
C PRO A 305 -13.00 41.54 -42.39
N PRO A 306 -12.34 40.80 -43.31
CA PRO A 306 -11.21 39.96 -42.96
C PRO A 306 -10.00 40.81 -42.58
N LYS A 307 -9.45 40.58 -41.39
CA LYS A 307 -8.14 41.11 -41.01
C LYS A 307 -7.05 40.24 -41.65
N HIS A 308 -6.32 40.83 -42.59
CA HIS A 308 -5.00 40.37 -42.98
C HIS A 308 -4.04 40.52 -41.78
N TYR A 309 -3.23 39.49 -41.55
CA TYR A 309 -2.06 39.55 -40.68
C TYR A 309 -0.83 39.53 -41.60
N ASP A 310 -0.01 40.57 -41.50
CA ASP A 310 1.44 40.47 -41.68
C ASP A 310 2.06 40.16 -40.30
#